data_AF-A0A140GRV2-F1
#
_entry.id   AF-A0A140GRV2-F1
#
_cell.length_a   1.000
_cell.length_b   1.000
_cell.length_c   1.000
_cell.angle_alpha   90.00
_cell.angle_beta   90.00
_cell.angle_gamma   90.00
#
_symmetry.space_group_name_H-M   'P 1'
#
loop_
_entity.id
_entity.type
_entity.pdbx_description
1 polymer ?
#
loop_
_entity_poly.entity_id
_entity_poly.type
_entity_poly.pdbx_seq_one_letter_code
_entity_poly.pdbx_strand_id
1 'polypeptide(L)'
;MRISQVKRMEAINKLIIKIGDIDRGFFNSKNGRAEFIELRTTVRFKDAYTQRIISIRDEGYVKGFNNGGTLLTLVRNFKHYIITGKTKGNSSLYSTHWGYSIEGMNEIIEFAKELGYIDKSNPTYKEYLIKLYNEDSCLLSDWLKEEIENTLLNKEI
;
A
#
# COMPACT_ATOMS: atom_id res chain seq x y z
N MET A 1 0.80 10.48 21.20
CA MET A 1 -0.36 9.64 20.82
C MET A 1 -0.63 8.56 21.87
N ARG A 2 -1.71 7.76 21.76
CA ARG A 2 -1.88 6.55 22.59
C ARG A 2 -0.84 5.51 22.19
N ILE A 3 -0.36 4.68 23.13
CA ILE A 3 0.63 3.62 22.87
C ILE A 3 0.21 2.71 21.70
N SER A 4 -1.07 2.34 21.62
CA SER A 4 -1.58 1.51 20.52
C SER A 4 -1.52 2.20 19.15
N GLN A 5 -1.67 3.53 19.10
CA GLN A 5 -1.54 4.30 17.87
C GLN A 5 -0.06 4.38 17.44
N VAL A 6 0.87 4.53 18.38
CA VAL A 6 2.31 4.53 18.11
C VAL A 6 2.75 3.18 17.53
N LYS A 7 2.34 2.06 18.13
CA LYS A 7 2.63 0.71 17.59
C LYS A 7 2.11 0.52 16.16
N ARG A 8 0.90 1.01 15.86
CA ARG A 8 0.36 0.96 14.50
C ARG A 8 1.14 1.85 13.53
N MET A 9 1.56 3.05 13.97
CA MET A 9 2.40 3.93 13.17
C MET A 9 3.74 3.26 12.81
N GLU A 10 4.40 2.63 13.79
CA GLU A 10 5.65 1.90 13.56
C GLU A 10 5.45 0.74 12.57
N ALA A 11 4.36 -0.02 12.70
CA ALA A 11 4.00 -1.08 11.75
C ALA A 11 3.80 -0.51 10.33
N ILE A 12 3.05 0.58 10.20
CA ILE A 12 2.87 1.25 8.91
C ILE A 12 4.19 1.76 8.34
N ASN A 13 5.09 2.32 9.16
CA ASN A 13 6.39 2.79 8.67
C ASN A 13 7.25 1.62 8.16
N LYS A 14 7.21 0.45 8.81
CA LYS A 14 7.83 -0.77 8.28
C LYS A 14 7.22 -1.19 6.94
N LEU A 15 5.90 -1.11 6.80
CA LEU A 15 5.22 -1.44 5.54
C LEU A 15 5.58 -0.45 4.42
N ILE A 16 5.66 0.85 4.70
CA ILE A 16 6.11 1.88 3.75
C ILE A 16 7.54 1.58 3.27
N ILE A 17 8.42 1.19 4.20
CA ILE A 17 9.77 0.73 3.88
C ILE A 17 9.75 -0.46 2.92
N LYS A 18 8.97 -1.50 3.20
CA LYS A 18 8.86 -2.68 2.34
C LYS A 18 8.34 -2.33 0.95
N ILE A 19 7.35 -1.44 0.83
CA ILE A 19 6.84 -0.95 -0.46
C ILE A 19 7.94 -0.23 -1.26
N GLY A 20 8.80 0.52 -0.57
CA GLY A 20 9.90 1.27 -1.19
C GLY A 20 11.17 0.48 -1.50
N ASP A 21 11.25 -0.76 -1.00
CA ASP A 21 12.33 -1.70 -1.28
C ASP A 21 11.96 -2.72 -2.38
N ILE A 22 10.71 -2.70 -2.87
CA ILE A 22 10.19 -3.61 -3.89
C ILE A 22 9.90 -2.87 -5.19
N ASP A 23 10.13 -3.54 -6.32
CA ASP A 23 9.78 -3.14 -7.68
C ASP A 23 10.14 -1.67 -7.98
N ARG A 24 9.14 -0.80 -8.17
CA ARG A 24 9.37 0.61 -8.56
C ARG A 24 9.85 1.49 -7.40
N GLY A 25 9.93 0.96 -6.19
CA GLY A 25 10.47 1.66 -5.03
C GLY A 25 9.65 2.89 -4.61
N PHE A 26 8.31 2.82 -4.65
CA PHE A 26 7.46 3.90 -4.15
C PHE A 26 7.76 4.24 -2.70
N PHE A 27 7.66 5.51 -2.33
CA PHE A 27 8.06 6.01 -0.99
C PHE A 27 9.56 5.93 -0.68
N ASN A 28 10.39 5.55 -1.65
CA ASN A 28 11.83 5.68 -1.59
C ASN A 28 12.32 6.71 -2.61
N SER A 29 13.37 7.45 -2.27
CA SER A 29 14.00 8.41 -3.18
C SER A 29 15.45 8.65 -2.77
N LYS A 30 16.23 9.26 -3.67
CA LYS A 30 17.61 9.70 -3.38
C LYS A 30 17.72 10.66 -2.19
N ASN A 31 16.65 11.39 -1.88
CA ASN A 31 16.62 12.38 -0.79
C ASN A 31 16.24 11.76 0.56
N GLY A 32 15.73 10.52 0.56
CA GLY A 32 15.27 9.81 1.74
C GLY A 32 13.98 9.04 1.51
N ARG A 33 13.52 8.37 2.59
CA ARG A 33 12.30 7.57 2.62
C ARG A 33 11.12 8.36 3.16
N ALA A 34 9.91 7.96 2.77
CA ALA A 34 8.69 8.47 3.36
C ALA A 34 8.40 7.77 4.69
N GLU A 35 7.76 8.48 5.60
CA GLU A 35 7.37 7.94 6.91
C GLU A 35 6.25 8.76 7.54
N PHE A 36 5.49 8.16 8.45
CA PHE A 36 4.68 8.90 9.39
C PHE A 36 5.51 9.32 10.59
N ILE A 37 5.35 10.59 10.97
CA ILE A 37 5.95 11.21 12.14
C ILE A 37 4.87 11.40 13.20
N GLU A 38 5.18 10.98 14.43
CA GLU A 38 4.32 11.18 15.59
C GLU A 38 4.19 12.67 15.92
N LEU A 39 2.95 13.09 16.21
CA LEU A 39 2.65 14.33 16.93
C LEU A 39 1.85 14.01 18.19
N ARG A 40 1.54 15.05 18.98
CA ARG A 40 0.84 14.92 20.27
C ARG A 40 -0.42 14.04 20.19
N THR A 41 -1.30 14.32 19.22
CA THR A 41 -2.62 13.67 19.08
C THR A 41 -2.86 13.01 17.71
N THR A 42 -1.93 13.16 16.78
CA THR A 42 -2.08 12.71 15.39
C THR A 42 -0.72 12.42 14.76
N VAL A 43 -0.70 12.10 13.47
CA VAL A 43 0.53 11.92 12.69
C VAL A 43 0.58 12.89 11.53
N ARG A 44 1.80 13.23 11.09
CA ARG A 44 2.05 13.85 9.79
C ARG A 44 2.84 12.91 8.90
N PHE A 45 2.77 13.11 7.59
CA PHE A 45 3.49 12.30 6.63
C PHE A 45 4.68 13.08 6.10
N LYS A 46 5.86 12.51 6.16
CA LYS A 46 7.07 13.05 5.52
C LYS A 46 7.20 12.43 4.14
N ASP A 47 7.20 13.26 3.11
CA ASP A 47 7.30 12.80 1.73
C ASP A 47 8.74 12.44 1.34
N ALA A 48 8.93 11.31 0.65
CA ALA A 48 10.26 10.80 0.29
C ALA A 48 11.04 11.79 -0.58
N TYR A 49 10.41 12.34 -1.62
CA TYR A 49 11.12 13.15 -2.60
C TYR A 49 11.46 14.54 -2.04
N THR A 50 10.47 15.23 -1.49
CA THR A 50 10.66 16.61 -1.00
C THR A 50 11.18 16.69 0.43
N GLN A 51 11.12 15.60 1.19
CA GLN A 51 11.44 15.54 2.63
C GLN A 51 10.58 16.51 3.47
N ARG A 52 9.48 17.03 2.92
CA ARG A 52 8.57 17.96 3.60
C ARG A 52 7.61 17.18 4.49
N ILE A 53 7.30 17.77 5.65
CA ILE A 53 6.28 17.27 6.56
C ILE A 53 4.92 17.81 6.12
N ILE A 54 4.00 16.91 5.80
CA ILE A 54 2.72 17.18 5.16
C ILE A 54 1.58 16.75 6.08
N SER A 55 0.54 17.58 6.11
CA SER A 55 -0.73 17.21 6.73
C SER A 55 -1.59 16.46 5.71
N ILE A 56 -1.81 15.17 5.93
CA ILE A 56 -2.69 14.35 5.09
C ILE A 56 -4.14 14.70 5.44
N ARG A 57 -4.85 15.31 4.49
CA ARG A 57 -6.29 15.57 4.58
C ARG A 57 -7.08 14.32 4.17
N ASP A 58 -8.26 14.15 4.73
CA ASP A 58 -9.10 12.97 4.44
C ASP A 58 -9.58 12.97 2.98
N GLU A 59 -9.73 14.14 2.38
CA GLU A 59 -10.20 14.32 0.99
C GLU A 59 -9.43 15.43 0.25
N GLY A 60 -9.62 15.49 -1.08
CA GLY A 60 -9.10 16.56 -1.93
C GLY A 60 -7.61 16.49 -2.27
N TYR A 61 -7.07 17.59 -2.75
CA TYR A 61 -5.64 17.71 -3.06
C TYR A 61 -4.79 17.90 -1.79
N VAL A 62 -3.65 17.22 -1.72
CA VAL A 62 -2.66 17.37 -0.64
C VAL A 62 -1.41 18.03 -1.19
N LYS A 63 -1.24 19.32 -0.87
CA LYS A 63 -0.09 20.11 -1.32
C LYS A 63 1.22 19.51 -0.82
N GLY A 64 2.13 19.23 -1.75
CA GLY A 64 3.48 18.74 -1.48
C GLY A 64 3.62 17.22 -1.48
N PHE A 65 2.53 16.47 -1.69
CA PHE A 65 2.60 15.03 -1.91
C PHE A 65 2.99 14.74 -3.36
N ASN A 66 4.06 13.98 -3.59
CA ASN A 66 4.64 13.82 -4.93
C ASN A 66 4.33 12.49 -5.60
N ASN A 67 3.58 11.60 -4.95
CA ASN A 67 3.16 10.32 -5.53
C ASN A 67 1.77 10.42 -6.18
N GLY A 68 1.42 9.40 -6.98
CA GLY A 68 0.12 9.32 -7.66
C GLY A 68 -1.08 9.19 -6.72
N GLY A 69 -2.29 9.38 -7.27
CA GLY A 69 -3.54 9.41 -6.50
C GLY A 69 -3.85 8.11 -5.74
N THR A 70 -3.53 6.94 -6.30
CA THR A 70 -3.73 5.64 -5.62
C THR A 70 -2.86 5.51 -4.37
N LEU A 71 -1.61 5.99 -4.43
CA LEU A 71 -0.70 6.05 -3.29
C LEU A 71 -1.14 7.09 -2.25
N LEU A 72 -1.73 8.21 -2.68
CA LEU A 72 -2.34 9.17 -1.74
C LEU A 72 -3.51 8.53 -0.97
N THR A 73 -4.37 7.77 -1.65
CA THR A 73 -5.45 7.01 -1.02
C THR A 73 -4.91 5.98 -0.02
N LEU A 74 -3.82 5.28 -0.36
CA LEU A 74 -3.15 4.37 0.57
C LEU A 74 -2.66 5.11 1.83
N VAL A 75 -1.96 6.24 1.67
CA VAL A 75 -1.44 7.03 2.78
C VAL A 75 -2.58 7.56 3.68
N ARG A 76 -3.74 7.90 3.09
CA ARG A 76 -4.94 8.23 3.87
C ARG A 76 -5.46 7.05 4.68
N ASN A 77 -5.53 5.87 4.07
CA ASN A 77 -5.97 4.65 4.75
C ASN A 77 -5.02 4.26 5.88
N PHE A 78 -3.70 4.39 5.67
CA PHE A 78 -2.69 4.24 6.71
C PHE A 78 -2.90 5.22 7.86
N LYS A 79 -3.05 6.53 7.59
CA LYS A 79 -3.35 7.50 8.64
C LYS A 79 -4.61 7.13 9.41
N HIS A 80 -5.67 6.73 8.71
CA HIS A 80 -6.91 6.33 9.35
C HIS A 80 -6.69 5.13 10.29
N TYR A 81 -6.03 4.08 9.82
CA TYR A 81 -5.70 2.90 10.62
C TYR A 81 -4.82 3.23 11.84
N ILE A 82 -3.81 4.09 11.68
CA ILE A 82 -2.98 4.54 12.80
C ILE A 82 -3.85 5.16 13.90
N ILE A 83 -4.78 6.06 13.53
CA ILE A 83 -5.62 6.77 14.50
C ILE A 83 -6.70 5.88 15.10
N THR A 84 -7.42 5.10 14.29
CA THR A 84 -8.64 4.38 14.69
C THR A 84 -8.44 2.89 14.97
N GLY A 85 -7.38 2.29 14.43
CA GLY A 85 -7.18 0.84 14.43
C GLY A 85 -8.05 0.08 13.44
N LYS A 86 -8.80 0.78 12.57
CA LYS A 86 -9.67 0.18 11.55
C LYS A 86 -9.12 0.46 10.16
N THR A 87 -9.21 -0.49 9.24
CA THR A 87 -8.91 -0.26 7.81
C THR A 87 -10.16 0.25 7.09
N LYS A 88 -9.97 1.17 6.12
CA LYS A 88 -11.07 1.65 5.25
C LYS A 88 -11.22 0.76 4.00
N GLY A 89 -11.32 -0.55 4.24
CA GLY A 89 -11.21 -1.56 3.20
C GLY A 89 -9.77 -1.77 2.75
N ASN A 90 -9.47 -2.97 2.24
CA ASN A 90 -8.12 -3.36 1.88
C ASN A 90 -7.72 -2.91 0.46
N SER A 91 -8.67 -2.42 -0.34
CA SER A 91 -8.53 -2.20 -1.78
C SER A 91 -7.35 -1.32 -2.18
N SER A 92 -6.94 -0.35 -1.36
CA SER A 92 -5.85 0.54 -1.73
C SER A 92 -4.47 -0.15 -1.76
N LEU A 93 -4.27 -1.23 -0.99
CA LEU A 93 -3.01 -1.99 -1.04
C LEU A 93 -3.04 -3.06 -2.14
N TYR A 94 -4.21 -3.49 -2.59
CA TYR A 94 -4.39 -4.41 -3.73
C TYR A 94 -4.46 -3.66 -5.07
N SER A 95 -3.74 -2.55 -5.24
CA SER A 95 -3.83 -1.76 -6.47
C SER A 95 -3.30 -2.52 -7.68
N THR A 96 -4.02 -2.49 -8.80
CA THR A 96 -3.59 -3.04 -10.10
C THR A 96 -2.85 -2.03 -10.97
N HIS A 97 -2.73 -0.77 -10.52
CA HIS A 97 -2.20 0.34 -11.31
C HIS A 97 -0.77 0.75 -10.95
N TRP A 98 -0.16 0.07 -9.98
CA TRP A 98 1.18 0.41 -9.49
C TRP A 98 2.29 -0.06 -10.44
N GLY A 99 1.98 -1.03 -11.32
CA GLY A 99 2.97 -1.65 -12.19
C GLY A 99 4.06 -2.36 -11.40
N TYR A 100 3.68 -2.92 -10.24
CA TYR A 100 4.46 -3.87 -9.46
C TYR A 100 4.14 -5.27 -9.96
N SER A 101 5.10 -6.19 -9.85
CA SER A 101 4.93 -7.60 -10.20
C SER A 101 3.91 -8.29 -9.28
N ILE A 102 3.35 -9.42 -9.72
CA ILE A 102 2.45 -10.21 -8.86
C ILE A 102 3.19 -10.68 -7.60
N GLU A 103 4.45 -11.10 -7.73
CA GLU A 103 5.31 -11.55 -6.63
C GLU A 103 5.60 -10.41 -5.66
N GLY A 104 6.05 -9.25 -6.15
CA GLY A 104 6.36 -8.09 -5.33
C GLY A 104 5.15 -7.59 -4.54
N MET A 105 3.99 -7.56 -5.18
CA MET A 105 2.73 -7.23 -4.49
C MET A 105 2.33 -8.30 -3.47
N ASN A 106 2.49 -9.59 -3.77
CA ASN A 106 2.25 -10.67 -2.81
C ASN A 106 3.12 -10.51 -1.56
N GLU A 107 4.41 -10.22 -1.72
CA GLU A 107 5.31 -9.98 -0.58
C GLU A 107 4.85 -8.82 0.30
N ILE A 108 4.39 -7.72 -0.31
CA ILE A 108 3.86 -6.56 0.42
C ILE A 108 2.59 -6.94 1.19
N ILE A 109 1.69 -7.70 0.57
CA ILE A 109 0.42 -8.11 1.18
C ILE A 109 0.65 -9.08 2.35
N GLU A 110 1.51 -10.09 2.18
CA GLU A 110 1.84 -11.00 3.27
C GLU A 110 2.53 -10.28 4.43
N PHE A 111 3.47 -9.37 4.13
CA PHE A 111 4.08 -8.55 5.17
C PHE A 111 3.06 -7.64 5.88
N ALA A 112 2.08 -7.10 5.16
CA ALA A 112 0.99 -6.33 5.75
C ALA A 112 0.08 -7.18 6.66
N LYS A 113 -0.12 -8.46 6.34
CA LYS A 113 -0.85 -9.42 7.20
C LYS A 113 -0.05 -9.75 8.46
N GLU A 114 1.26 -9.97 8.35
CA GLU A 114 2.15 -10.22 9.49
C GLU A 114 2.14 -9.05 10.48
N LEU A 115 2.13 -7.82 9.97
CA LEU A 115 2.06 -6.59 10.76
C LEU A 115 0.66 -6.32 11.35
N GLY A 116 -0.35 -7.10 10.98
CA GLY A 116 -1.74 -6.92 11.44
C GLY A 116 -2.42 -5.68 10.85
N TYR A 117 -1.90 -5.13 9.74
CA TYR A 117 -2.59 -4.09 8.98
C TYR A 117 -3.77 -4.69 8.20
N ILE A 118 -3.56 -5.87 7.59
CA ILE A 118 -4.58 -6.64 6.88
C ILE A 118 -4.90 -7.91 7.67
N ASP A 119 -6.17 -8.32 7.68
CA ASP A 119 -6.56 -9.58 8.31
C ASP A 119 -5.98 -10.77 7.53
N LYS A 120 -5.46 -11.78 8.25
CA LYS A 120 -4.82 -12.95 7.66
C LYS A 120 -5.73 -13.76 6.73
N SER A 121 -7.05 -13.68 6.92
CA SER A 121 -8.05 -14.32 6.06
C SER A 121 -8.22 -13.65 4.70
N ASN A 122 -7.68 -12.45 4.48
CA ASN A 122 -7.76 -11.79 3.18
C ASN A 122 -6.96 -12.58 2.12
N PRO A 123 -7.41 -12.56 0.86
CA PRO A 123 -6.72 -13.25 -0.21
C PRO A 123 -5.30 -12.72 -0.37
N THR A 124 -4.40 -13.54 -0.90
CA THR A 124 -3.14 -13.08 -1.48
C THR A 124 -3.42 -12.12 -2.64
N TYR A 125 -2.42 -11.35 -3.07
CA TYR A 125 -2.58 -10.49 -4.25
C TYR A 125 -2.90 -11.32 -5.49
N LYS A 126 -2.25 -12.46 -5.66
CA LYS A 126 -2.50 -13.41 -6.75
C LYS A 126 -3.96 -13.92 -6.77
N GLU A 127 -4.48 -14.36 -5.63
CA GLU A 127 -5.88 -14.80 -5.53
C GLU A 127 -6.87 -13.66 -5.82
N TYR A 128 -6.56 -12.46 -5.33
CA TYR A 128 -7.35 -11.26 -5.63
C TYR A 128 -7.39 -10.98 -7.13
N LEU A 129 -6.25 -11.05 -7.83
CA LEU A 129 -6.17 -10.84 -9.26
C LEU A 129 -6.93 -11.89 -10.06
N ILE A 130 -6.81 -13.18 -9.71
CA ILE A 130 -7.57 -14.26 -10.37
C ILE A 130 -9.07 -14.03 -10.22
N LYS A 131 -9.52 -13.67 -9.02
CA LYS A 131 -10.92 -13.33 -8.78
C LYS A 131 -11.36 -12.15 -9.66
N LEU A 132 -10.56 -11.09 -9.70
CA LEU A 132 -10.85 -9.89 -10.49
C LEU A 132 -10.86 -10.19 -11.99
N TYR A 133 -9.96 -11.04 -12.48
CA TYR A 133 -9.93 -11.49 -13.87
C TYR A 133 -11.23 -12.22 -14.25
N ASN A 134 -11.73 -13.10 -13.38
CA ASN A 134 -12.96 -13.87 -13.64
C ASN A 134 -14.23 -13.02 -13.54
N GLU A 135 -14.27 -12.02 -12.65
CA GLU A 135 -15.46 -11.21 -12.39
C GLU A 135 -15.53 -9.96 -13.28
N ASP A 136 -14.40 -9.28 -13.49
CA ASP A 136 -14.34 -7.97 -14.15
C ASP A 136 -12.96 -7.70 -14.77
N SER A 137 -12.58 -8.52 -15.75
CA SER A 137 -11.27 -8.43 -16.42
C SER A 137 -10.98 -7.07 -17.08
N CYS A 138 -12.01 -6.24 -17.32
CA CYS A 138 -11.81 -4.91 -17.91
C CYS A 138 -11.05 -3.94 -16.98
N LEU A 139 -11.04 -4.21 -15.68
CA LEU A 139 -10.28 -3.46 -14.68
C LEU A 139 -8.79 -3.82 -14.65
N LEU A 140 -8.40 -4.85 -15.40
CA LEU A 140 -7.02 -5.29 -15.55
C LEU A 140 -6.44 -4.75 -16.86
N SER A 141 -5.22 -4.21 -16.76
CA SER A 141 -4.41 -3.91 -17.93
C SER A 141 -3.97 -5.19 -18.63
N ASP A 142 -3.75 -5.13 -19.94
CA ASP A 142 -3.46 -6.31 -20.76
C ASP A 142 -2.22 -7.08 -20.30
N TRP A 143 -1.14 -6.38 -19.89
CA TRP A 143 0.06 -7.04 -19.36
C TRP A 143 -0.22 -7.90 -18.12
N LEU A 144 -1.15 -7.46 -17.25
CA LEU A 144 -1.48 -8.20 -16.03
C LEU A 144 -2.38 -9.40 -16.34
N LYS A 145 -3.24 -9.28 -17.36
CA LYS A 145 -4.02 -10.43 -17.87
C LYS A 145 -3.09 -11.51 -18.39
N GLU A 146 -2.11 -11.12 -19.22
CA GLU A 146 -1.09 -12.03 -19.75
C GLU A 146 -0.28 -12.70 -18.62
N GLU A 147 0.13 -11.93 -17.61
CA GLU A 147 0.86 -12.47 -16.45
C GLU A 147 0.01 -13.46 -15.64
N ILE A 148 -1.28 -13.18 -15.43
CA ILE A 148 -2.22 -14.11 -14.77
C ILE A 148 -2.38 -15.39 -15.59
N GLU A 149 -2.60 -15.27 -16.90
CA GLU A 149 -2.77 -16.42 -17.81
C GLU A 149 -1.53 -17.32 -17.81
N ASN A 150 -0.33 -16.74 -17.96
CA ASN A 150 0.93 -17.47 -17.85
C ASN A 150 1.08 -18.19 -16.50
N THR A 151 0.64 -17.53 -15.43
CA THR A 151 0.69 -18.08 -14.08
C THR A 151 -0.30 -19.23 -13.86
N LEU A 152 -1.46 -19.21 -14.54
CA LEU A 152 -2.45 -20.29 -14.49
C LEU A 152 -1.98 -21.48 -15.33
N LEU A 153 -1.42 -21.24 -16.52
CA LEU A 153 -0.89 -22.27 -17.43
C LEU A 153 0.29 -23.03 -16.82
N ASN A 154 1.19 -22.34 -16.10
CA ASN A 154 2.34 -22.96 -15.43
C ASN A 154 1.97 -23.82 -14.21
N LYS A 155 0.69 -23.90 -13.81
CA LYS A 155 0.22 -24.84 -12.77
C LYS A 155 -0.20 -26.21 -13.33
N GLU A 156 -0.25 -26.39 -14.64
CA GLU A 156 -0.69 -27.62 -15.30
C GLU A 156 0.46 -28.55 -15.76
N ILE A 157 1.71 -28.29 -15.34
CA ILE A 157 2.90 -29.10 -15.65
C ILE A 157 3.50 -29.70 -14.39
#